data_AF-A0A1J5P862-F1
#
_entry.id   AF-A0A1J5P862-F1
#
_cell.length_a   1.000
_cell.length_b   1.000
_cell.length_c   1.000
_cell.angle_alpha   90.00
_cell.angle_beta   90.00
_cell.angle_gamma   90.00
#
_symmetry.space_group_name_H-M   'P 1'
#
loop_
_entity.id
_entity.type
_entity.pdbx_description
1 polymer ?
#
loop_
_entity_poly.entity_id
_entity_poly.type
_entity_poly.pdbx_seq_one_letter_code
_entity_poly.pdbx_strand_id
1 'polypeptide(L)'
;MTPLQTFRPVLLALALCPQIALAAPSDPLQADPAAIRVTLTLPEGIGLVAGSASLQFGATNGKTGVTTNATDALSDTATGQTHELRLTTPETAQLRGVQAVIAQWKAKGEQGRGALTVAFTPCLVSPGAPIYTSMGLSIRFAETGPKMNLVDSTATLADFLKASGQTIAACP
;
A
#
# COMPACT_ATOMS: atom_id res chain seq x y z
N MET A 1 -66.86 -18.42 34.50
CA MET A 1 -66.92 -17.98 33.08
C MET A 1 -66.08 -16.74 32.98
N THR A 2 -64.86 -16.87 32.44
CA THR A 2 -63.80 -15.86 32.49
C THR A 2 -63.35 -15.57 31.05
N PRO A 3 -63.22 -14.31 30.62
CA PRO A 3 -63.09 -13.98 29.20
C PRO A 3 -61.68 -14.19 28.64
N LEU A 4 -61.66 -14.46 27.33
CA LEU A 4 -60.51 -14.63 26.43
C LEU A 4 -59.43 -13.56 26.62
N GLN A 5 -58.18 -14.00 26.84
CA GLN A 5 -57.00 -13.15 26.64
C GLN A 5 -56.56 -13.20 25.18
N THR A 6 -56.64 -12.04 24.53
CA THR A 6 -56.21 -11.78 23.17
C THR A 6 -54.68 -11.67 23.13
N PHE A 7 -54.01 -12.67 22.54
CA PHE A 7 -52.58 -12.61 22.25
C PHE A 7 -52.32 -11.58 21.13
N ARG A 8 -51.61 -10.50 21.46
CA ARG A 8 -51.08 -9.54 20.47
C ARG A 8 -49.73 -10.06 19.94
N PRO A 9 -49.52 -10.13 18.62
CA PRO A 9 -48.21 -10.44 18.07
C PRO A 9 -47.29 -9.24 18.29
N VAL A 10 -46.18 -9.47 18.99
CA VAL A 10 -45.06 -8.52 19.06
C VAL A 10 -44.41 -8.50 17.68
N LEU A 11 -44.65 -7.42 16.94
CA LEU A 11 -43.94 -7.10 15.70
C LEU A 11 -42.46 -6.88 16.04
N LEU A 12 -41.64 -7.91 15.78
CA LEU A 12 -40.18 -7.80 15.80
C LEU A 12 -39.77 -6.95 14.58
N ALA A 13 -39.53 -5.66 14.80
CA ALA A 13 -38.93 -4.80 13.79
C ALA A 13 -37.50 -5.27 13.54
N LEU A 14 -37.27 -5.94 12.42
CA LEU A 14 -35.94 -6.20 11.88
C LEU A 14 -35.30 -4.83 11.58
N ALA A 15 -34.47 -4.35 12.50
CA ALA A 15 -33.56 -3.25 12.24
C ALA A 15 -32.51 -3.74 11.23
N LEU A 16 -32.84 -3.64 9.93
CA LEU A 16 -31.85 -3.64 8.87
C LEU A 16 -31.02 -2.37 9.06
N CYS A 17 -29.91 -2.46 9.80
CA CYS A 17 -28.82 -1.53 9.59
C CYS A 17 -28.28 -1.81 8.19
N PRO A 18 -28.41 -0.88 7.21
CA PRO A 18 -27.65 -1.01 5.99
C PRO A 18 -26.19 -0.87 6.38
N GLN A 19 -25.48 -2.00 6.48
CA GLN A 19 -24.03 -1.96 6.51
C GLN A 19 -23.61 -1.57 5.11
N ILE A 20 -23.52 -0.25 4.88
CA ILE A 20 -22.77 0.27 3.75
C ILE A 20 -21.32 -0.10 4.04
N ALA A 21 -20.92 -1.30 3.61
CA ALA A 21 -19.53 -1.59 3.36
C ALA A 21 -19.13 -0.62 2.24
N LEU A 22 -18.58 0.53 2.64
CA LEU A 22 -17.78 1.33 1.73
C LEU A 22 -16.62 0.43 1.34
N ALA A 23 -16.76 -0.29 0.23
CA ALA A 23 -15.61 -0.83 -0.48
C ALA A 23 -14.73 0.38 -0.74
N ALA A 24 -13.62 0.50 0.01
CA ALA A 24 -12.59 1.44 -0.35
C ALA A 24 -12.30 1.18 -1.84
N PRO A 25 -12.32 2.21 -2.72
CA PRO A 25 -12.21 2.02 -4.17
C PRO A 25 -10.89 1.38 -4.65
N SER A 26 -10.04 0.91 -3.74
CA SER A 26 -8.93 0.00 -3.99
C SER A 26 -8.53 -0.73 -2.71
N ASP A 27 -9.02 -1.94 -2.47
CA ASP A 27 -8.33 -2.89 -1.57
C ASP A 27 -6.97 -3.18 -2.24
N PRO A 28 -5.82 -2.81 -1.66
CA PRO A 28 -4.50 -3.10 -2.23
C PRO A 28 -4.32 -4.58 -2.57
N LEU A 29 -5.04 -5.44 -1.85
CA LEU A 29 -5.02 -6.89 -1.98
C LEU A 29 -5.87 -7.41 -3.14
N GLN A 30 -6.53 -6.53 -3.89
CA GLN A 30 -7.22 -6.84 -5.15
C GLN A 30 -6.68 -6.02 -6.33
N ALA A 31 -5.64 -5.21 -6.11
CA ALA A 31 -5.02 -4.43 -7.16
C ALA A 31 -4.46 -5.35 -8.25
N ASP A 32 -4.64 -4.98 -9.51
CA ASP A 32 -3.89 -5.60 -10.60
C ASP A 32 -2.43 -5.12 -10.52
N PRO A 33 -1.44 -6.02 -10.36
CA PRO A 33 -0.02 -5.65 -10.39
C PRO A 33 0.36 -4.70 -11.53
N ALA A 34 -0.17 -4.92 -12.73
CA ALA A 34 0.13 -4.08 -13.89
C ALA A 34 -0.38 -2.64 -13.76
N ALA A 35 -1.36 -2.39 -12.90
CA ALA A 35 -1.95 -1.07 -12.65
C ALA A 35 -1.29 -0.33 -11.47
N ILE A 36 -0.41 -0.99 -10.72
CA ILE A 36 0.27 -0.37 -9.57
C ILE A 36 1.25 0.70 -10.07
N ARG A 37 1.17 1.89 -9.47
CA ARG A 37 2.08 3.00 -9.71
C ARG A 37 2.55 3.55 -8.37
N VAL A 38 3.85 3.67 -8.21
CA VAL A 38 4.44 4.38 -7.08
C VAL A 38 5.05 5.68 -7.62
N THR A 39 4.66 6.81 -7.05
CA THR A 39 5.25 8.10 -7.38
C THR A 39 6.15 8.52 -6.24
N LEU A 40 7.43 8.69 -6.54
CA LEU A 40 8.46 9.18 -5.63
C LEU A 40 8.94 10.54 -6.14
N THR A 41 8.81 11.57 -5.31
CA THR A 41 9.36 12.90 -5.58
C THR A 41 10.53 13.14 -4.65
N LEU A 42 11.72 13.33 -5.23
CA LEU A 42 12.96 13.59 -4.53
C LEU A 42 13.35 15.07 -4.66
N PRO A 43 14.07 15.62 -3.67
CA PRO A 43 14.66 16.95 -3.79
C PRO A 43 15.59 17.08 -5.00
N GLU A 44 15.83 18.32 -5.44
CA GLU A 44 16.82 18.60 -6.48
C GLU A 44 18.21 18.09 -6.07
N GLY A 45 18.97 17.55 -7.02
CA GLY A 45 20.31 16.99 -6.75
C GLY A 45 20.29 15.64 -6.04
N ILE A 46 19.11 15.08 -5.76
CA ILE A 46 18.92 13.72 -5.26
C ILE A 46 18.37 12.85 -6.39
N GLY A 47 19.04 11.73 -6.63
CA GLY A 47 18.63 10.69 -7.57
C GLY A 47 18.24 9.41 -6.86
N LEU A 48 17.92 8.41 -7.68
CA LEU A 48 17.57 7.07 -7.24
C LEU A 48 18.59 6.09 -7.80
N VAL A 49 19.15 5.21 -6.94
CA VAL A 49 20.04 4.15 -7.41
C VAL A 49 19.24 3.21 -8.32
N ALA A 50 19.72 2.98 -9.53
CA ALA A 50 19.06 2.11 -10.50
C ALA A 50 18.83 0.71 -9.92
N GLY A 51 17.60 0.20 -10.03
CA GLY A 51 17.21 -1.12 -9.52
C GLY A 51 17.11 -1.22 -8.00
N SER A 52 17.27 -0.13 -7.24
CA SER A 52 17.14 -0.15 -5.77
C SER A 52 15.68 -0.18 -5.28
N ALA A 53 14.74 0.22 -6.14
CA ALA A 53 13.34 0.35 -5.76
C ALA A 53 12.64 -1.02 -5.72
N SER A 54 11.88 -1.27 -4.66
CA SER A 54 11.07 -2.47 -4.51
C SER A 54 9.78 -2.18 -3.75
N LEU A 55 8.79 -3.04 -4.00
CA LEU A 55 7.49 -3.02 -3.36
C LEU A 55 7.31 -4.32 -2.61
N GLN A 56 7.16 -4.23 -1.29
CA GLN A 56 6.89 -5.37 -0.43
C GLN A 56 5.44 -5.35 0.03
N PHE A 57 4.79 -6.50 -0.12
CA PHE A 57 3.47 -6.78 0.42
C PHE A 57 3.56 -7.84 1.47
N GLY A 58 2.88 -7.62 2.58
CA GLY A 58 2.72 -8.59 3.65
C GLY A 58 1.26 -8.76 4.02
N ALA A 59 0.92 -9.93 4.54
CA ALA A 59 -0.34 -10.11 5.22
C ALA A 59 -0.21 -11.09 6.39
N THR A 60 -0.92 -10.80 7.47
CA THR A 60 -1.00 -11.65 8.66
C THR A 60 -2.43 -12.11 8.86
N ASN A 61 -2.63 -13.41 8.98
CA ASN A 61 -3.92 -14.00 9.33
C ASN A 61 -4.25 -13.63 10.78
N GLY A 62 -5.38 -12.94 10.99
CA GLY A 62 -5.80 -12.43 12.30
C GLY A 62 -6.23 -13.52 13.29
N LYS A 63 -6.53 -14.73 12.82
CA LYS A 63 -6.93 -15.87 13.66
C LYS A 63 -5.75 -16.76 14.02
N THR A 64 -4.89 -17.07 13.06
CA THR A 64 -3.79 -18.04 13.24
C THR A 64 -2.42 -17.37 13.47
N GLY A 65 -2.28 -16.08 13.16
CA GLY A 65 -1.01 -15.36 13.21
C GLY A 65 -0.04 -15.68 12.07
N VAL A 66 -0.42 -16.57 11.14
CA VAL A 66 0.41 -16.93 9.99
C VAL A 66 0.65 -15.70 9.10
N THR A 67 1.90 -15.48 8.72
CA THR A 67 2.32 -14.38 7.85
C THR A 67 2.68 -14.88 6.46
N THR A 68 2.41 -14.06 5.44
CA THR A 68 2.88 -14.26 4.07
C THR A 68 3.41 -12.92 3.57
N ASN A 69 4.56 -12.95 2.88
CA ASN A 69 5.16 -11.73 2.34
C ASN A 69 5.68 -11.99 0.92
N ALA A 70 5.74 -10.94 0.12
CA ALA A 70 6.27 -10.92 -1.23
C ALA A 70 7.01 -9.61 -1.46
N THR A 71 8.09 -9.65 -2.24
CA THR A 71 8.83 -8.46 -2.65
C THR A 71 8.99 -8.48 -4.15
N ASP A 72 8.50 -7.43 -4.81
CA ASP A 72 8.60 -7.26 -6.25
C ASP A 72 9.48 -6.05 -6.58
N ALA A 73 10.35 -6.20 -7.58
CA ALA A 73 11.24 -5.13 -8.03
C ALA A 73 10.47 -4.06 -8.81
N LEU A 74 10.82 -2.80 -8.55
CA LEU A 74 10.28 -1.65 -9.28
C LEU A 74 11.31 -1.12 -10.28
N SER A 75 10.84 -0.87 -11.49
CA SER A 75 11.56 -0.14 -12.54
C SER A 75 11.17 1.32 -12.50
N ASP A 76 12.15 2.19 -12.70
CA ASP A 76 11.97 3.64 -12.72
C ASP A 76 11.86 4.14 -14.16
N THR A 77 10.75 4.80 -14.47
CA THR A 77 10.62 5.60 -15.69
C THR A 77 10.87 7.06 -15.33
N ALA A 78 12.15 7.39 -15.09
CA ALA A 78 12.55 8.66 -14.47
C ALA A 78 12.09 9.90 -15.26
N THR A 79 11.62 10.92 -14.54
CA THR A 79 11.38 12.27 -15.07
C THR A 79 11.86 13.35 -14.07
N GLY A 80 13.14 13.71 -14.12
CA GLY A 80 13.71 14.76 -13.25
C GLY A 80 13.58 14.41 -11.77
N GLN A 81 12.97 15.29 -10.98
CA GLN A 81 12.74 15.09 -9.54
C GLN A 81 11.63 14.07 -9.20
N THR A 82 10.80 13.71 -10.18
CA THR A 82 9.67 12.80 -9.97
C THR A 82 9.91 11.50 -10.73
N HIS A 83 9.95 10.42 -9.97
CA HIS A 83 10.16 9.07 -10.41
C HIS A 83 8.81 8.35 -10.40
N GLU A 84 8.39 7.87 -11.57
CA GLU A 84 7.25 6.97 -11.68
C GLU A 84 7.78 5.53 -11.70
N LEU A 85 7.51 4.82 -10.61
CA LEU A 85 7.99 3.47 -10.38
C LEU A 85 6.87 2.46 -10.68
N ARG A 86 7.22 1.43 -11.45
CA ARG A 86 6.30 0.37 -11.89
C ARG A 86 6.90 -1.00 -11.63
N LEU A 87 6.07 -2.02 -11.39
CA LEU A 87 6.55 -3.39 -11.28
C LEU A 87 7.31 -3.79 -12.55
N THR A 88 8.47 -4.41 -12.37
CA THR A 88 9.34 -4.82 -13.49
C THR A 88 8.71 -5.96 -14.31
N THR A 89 8.09 -6.93 -13.62
CA THR A 89 7.42 -8.09 -14.23
C THR A 89 6.01 -8.28 -13.63
N PRO A 90 5.05 -7.40 -13.97
CA PRO A 90 3.71 -7.41 -13.37
C PRO A 90 2.93 -8.72 -13.60
N GLU A 91 3.20 -9.43 -14.69
CA GLU A 91 2.59 -10.72 -15.03
C GLU A 91 3.01 -11.84 -14.07
N THR A 92 4.25 -11.78 -13.56
CA THR A 92 4.78 -12.75 -12.58
C THR A 92 4.89 -12.16 -11.17
N ALA A 93 4.21 -11.05 -10.89
CA ALA A 93 4.33 -10.38 -9.60
C ALA A 93 4.00 -11.32 -8.44
N GLN A 94 4.91 -11.41 -7.48
CA GLN A 94 4.77 -12.23 -6.27
C GLN A 94 3.57 -11.78 -5.43
N LEU A 95 3.15 -10.51 -5.55
CA LEU A 95 1.88 -10.01 -5.02
C LEU A 95 0.70 -10.96 -5.30
N ARG A 96 0.60 -11.55 -6.50
CA ARG A 96 -0.52 -12.47 -6.82
C ARG A 96 -0.55 -13.69 -5.89
N GLY A 97 0.61 -14.17 -5.44
CA GLY A 97 0.72 -15.25 -4.46
C GLY A 97 0.15 -14.84 -3.09
N VAL A 98 0.49 -13.64 -2.62
CA VAL A 98 -0.05 -13.07 -1.37
C VAL A 98 -1.56 -12.88 -1.47
N GLN A 99 -2.07 -12.36 -2.60
CA GLN A 99 -3.50 -12.21 -2.85
C GLN A 99 -4.24 -13.56 -2.80
N ALA A 100 -3.65 -14.61 -3.39
CA ALA A 100 -4.23 -15.95 -3.38
C ALA A 100 -4.32 -16.55 -1.97
N VAL A 101 -3.28 -16.38 -1.15
CA VAL A 101 -3.28 -16.82 0.27
C VAL A 101 -4.38 -16.10 1.07
N ILE A 102 -4.51 -14.79 0.89
CA ILE A 102 -5.52 -14.00 1.59
C ILE A 102 -6.94 -14.40 1.14
N ALA A 103 -7.14 -14.68 -0.15
CA ALA A 103 -8.42 -15.17 -0.65
C ALA A 103 -8.81 -16.51 0.01
N GLN A 104 -7.85 -17.41 0.24
CA GLN A 104 -8.09 -18.65 0.98
C GLN A 104 -8.49 -18.41 2.44
N TRP A 105 -7.88 -17.43 3.11
CA TRP A 105 -8.28 -17.03 4.46
C TRP A 105 -9.72 -16.49 4.48
N LYS A 106 -10.04 -15.58 3.55
CA LYS A 106 -11.40 -15.02 3.40
C LYS A 106 -12.45 -16.12 3.17
N ALA A 107 -12.15 -17.11 2.33
CA ALA A 107 -13.04 -18.25 2.07
C ALA A 107 -13.33 -19.11 3.33
N LYS A 108 -12.43 -19.08 4.34
CA LYS A 108 -12.59 -19.76 5.63
C LYS A 108 -13.25 -18.87 6.70
N GLY A 109 -13.68 -17.66 6.34
CA GLY A 109 -14.21 -16.67 7.29
C GLY A 109 -13.13 -16.02 8.16
N GLU A 110 -11.87 -16.07 7.75
CA GLU A 110 -10.73 -15.53 8.49
C GLU A 110 -10.36 -14.14 7.94
N GLN A 111 -9.94 -13.25 8.84
CA GLN A 111 -9.52 -11.89 8.49
C GLN A 111 -8.01 -11.83 8.28
N GLY A 112 -7.57 -11.05 7.30
CA GLY A 112 -6.16 -10.75 7.06
C GLY A 112 -5.86 -9.27 7.33
N ARG A 113 -4.71 -8.98 7.93
CA ARG A 113 -4.17 -7.62 8.04
C ARG A 113 -3.05 -7.45 7.02
N GLY A 114 -3.25 -6.57 6.04
CA GLY A 114 -2.24 -6.26 5.03
C GLY A 114 -1.21 -5.25 5.54
N ALA A 115 0.02 -5.37 5.04
CA ALA A 115 1.09 -4.39 5.17
C ALA A 115 1.67 -4.11 3.78
N LEU A 116 2.08 -2.87 3.56
CA LEU A 116 2.69 -2.40 2.33
C LEU A 116 3.94 -1.61 2.70
N THR A 117 5.06 -1.92 2.07
CA THR A 117 6.30 -1.19 2.22
C THR A 117 6.87 -0.88 0.84
N VAL A 118 7.28 0.37 0.62
CA VAL A 118 8.12 0.74 -0.52
C VAL A 118 9.53 0.96 0.01
N ALA A 119 10.51 0.30 -0.59
CA ALA A 119 11.91 0.51 -0.29
C ALA A 119 12.63 1.04 -1.53
N PHE A 120 13.61 1.91 -1.33
CA PHE A 120 14.45 2.46 -2.38
C PHE A 120 15.75 2.99 -1.76
N THR A 121 16.76 3.26 -2.59
CA THR A 121 18.03 3.87 -2.16
C THR A 121 18.23 5.20 -2.87
N PRO A 122 18.13 6.33 -2.14
CA PRO A 122 18.45 7.64 -2.71
C PRO A 122 19.98 7.79 -2.87
N CYS A 123 20.40 8.64 -3.81
CA CYS A 123 21.81 8.97 -4.04
C CYS A 123 21.99 10.44 -4.40
N LEU A 124 23.20 10.98 -4.18
CA LEU A 124 23.56 12.35 -4.53
C LEU A 124 23.96 12.41 -6.00
N VAL A 125 23.21 13.19 -6.79
CA VAL A 125 23.58 13.57 -8.16
C VAL A 125 24.53 14.77 -8.14
N SER A 126 24.32 15.68 -7.18
CA SER A 126 25.17 16.86 -6.99
C SER A 126 25.65 16.96 -5.53
N PRO A 127 26.94 17.25 -5.28
CA PRO A 127 27.42 17.54 -3.93
C PRO A 127 26.64 18.69 -3.28
N GLY A 128 26.24 18.52 -2.01
CA GLY A 128 25.53 19.55 -1.26
C GLY A 128 24.03 19.68 -1.57
N ALA A 129 23.44 18.69 -2.28
CA ALA A 129 22.00 18.64 -2.50
C ALA A 129 21.20 18.74 -1.19
N PRO A 130 20.10 19.50 -1.15
CA PRO A 130 19.38 19.77 0.08
C PRO A 130 18.58 18.54 0.54
N ILE A 131 19.09 17.84 1.55
CA ILE A 131 18.40 16.68 2.16
C ILE A 131 17.31 17.09 3.16
N TYR A 132 17.25 18.36 3.56
CA TYR A 132 16.21 18.89 4.45
C TYR A 132 14.97 19.42 3.70
N THR A 133 14.94 19.22 2.39
CA THR A 133 13.77 19.54 1.56
C THR A 133 12.76 18.39 1.59
N SER A 134 11.50 18.73 1.34
CA SER A 134 10.41 17.76 1.30
C SER A 134 10.64 16.68 0.24
N MET A 135 10.25 15.47 0.59
CA MET A 135 10.08 14.37 -0.34
C MET A 135 8.61 13.95 -0.37
N GLY A 136 8.20 13.29 -1.45
CA GLY A 136 6.86 12.74 -1.59
C GLY A 136 6.94 11.27 -1.93
N LEU A 137 6.18 10.43 -1.22
CA LEU A 137 5.98 9.04 -1.62
C LEU A 137 4.51 8.71 -1.59
N SER A 138 4.07 8.05 -2.64
CA SER A 138 2.66 7.78 -2.85
C SER A 138 2.46 6.60 -3.77
N ILE A 139 1.31 5.95 -3.62
CA ILE A 139 0.95 4.77 -4.39
C ILE A 139 -0.46 4.89 -4.94
N ARG A 140 -0.66 4.31 -6.12
CA ARG A 140 -1.97 4.10 -6.74
C ARG A 140 -2.08 2.65 -7.19
N PHE A 141 -3.24 2.06 -6.98
CA PHE A 141 -3.53 0.65 -7.26
C PHE A 141 -4.36 0.42 -8.54
N ALA A 142 -4.61 1.48 -9.30
CA ALA A 142 -5.36 1.48 -10.54
C ALA A 142 -4.72 2.46 -11.54
N GLU A 143 -4.95 2.29 -12.85
CA GLU A 143 -4.43 3.23 -13.85
C GLU A 143 -5.00 4.64 -13.66
N THR A 144 -6.28 4.72 -13.35
CA THR A 144 -6.99 5.94 -12.98
C THR A 144 -7.69 5.68 -11.65
N GLY A 145 -7.29 6.41 -10.61
CA GLY A 145 -7.81 6.17 -9.27
C GLY A 145 -7.18 7.07 -8.21
N PRO A 146 -7.70 7.01 -6.98
CA PRO A 146 -7.18 7.82 -5.89
C PRO A 146 -5.73 7.45 -5.57
N LYS A 147 -4.94 8.50 -5.33
CA LYS A 147 -3.54 8.40 -4.92
C LYS A 147 -3.50 8.37 -3.39
N MET A 148 -2.81 7.38 -2.83
CA MET A 148 -2.58 7.28 -1.39
C MET A 148 -1.18 7.79 -1.08
N ASN A 149 -1.07 8.78 -0.20
CA ASN A 149 0.21 9.27 0.28
C ASN A 149 0.73 8.32 1.35
N LEU A 150 1.92 7.76 1.12
CA LEU A 150 2.62 6.89 2.09
C LEU A 150 3.54 7.71 2.98
N VAL A 151 4.10 8.78 2.42
CA VAL A 151 4.88 9.79 3.14
C VAL A 151 4.18 11.12 2.91
N ASP A 152 3.93 11.85 3.99
CA ASP A 152 3.35 13.19 3.94
C ASP A 152 4.31 14.14 3.20
N SER A 153 3.77 15.07 2.42
CA SER A 153 4.51 16.09 1.68
C SER A 153 5.38 17.03 2.56
N THR A 154 5.20 17.00 3.88
CA THR A 154 6.00 17.75 4.85
C THR A 154 7.20 16.96 5.37
N ALA A 155 7.27 15.66 5.13
CA ALA A 155 8.42 14.86 5.54
C ALA A 155 9.64 15.20 4.68
N THR A 156 10.78 15.37 5.34
CA THR A 156 12.04 15.64 4.64
C THR A 156 12.76 14.35 4.28
N LEU A 157 13.63 14.42 3.27
CA LEU A 157 14.51 13.29 2.95
C LEU A 157 15.41 12.92 4.14
N ALA A 158 15.86 13.90 4.92
CA ALA A 158 16.64 13.68 6.14
C ALA A 158 15.87 12.85 7.18
N ASP A 159 14.56 13.11 7.37
CA ASP A 159 13.73 12.32 8.28
C ASP A 159 13.59 10.87 7.81
N PHE A 160 13.42 10.66 6.50
CA PHE A 160 13.38 9.34 5.89
C PHE A 160 14.70 8.57 6.06
N LEU A 161 15.83 9.22 5.82
CA LEU A 161 17.16 8.63 5.99
C LEU A 161 17.41 8.25 7.46
N LYS A 162 17.04 9.13 8.39
CA LYS A 162 17.14 8.87 9.82
C LYS A 162 16.26 7.70 10.25
N ALA A 163 15.03 7.64 9.77
CA ALA A 163 14.09 6.56 10.09
C ALA A 163 14.53 5.20 9.51
N SER A 164 15.14 5.21 8.33
CA SER A 164 15.64 4.00 7.65
C SER A 164 17.06 3.59 8.09
N GLY A 165 17.77 4.44 8.83
CA GLY A 165 19.18 4.22 9.18
C GLY A 165 20.13 4.25 7.97
N GLN A 166 19.68 4.81 6.84
CA GLN A 166 20.48 4.90 5.62
C GLN A 166 21.33 6.17 5.62
N THR A 167 22.52 6.06 5.05
CA THR A 167 23.33 7.22 4.63
C THR A 167 23.20 7.39 3.13
N ILE A 168 23.33 8.63 2.65
CA ILE A 168 23.28 8.93 1.22
C ILE A 168 24.70 8.98 0.65
N ALA A 169 24.92 8.26 -0.44
CA ALA A 169 26.18 8.24 -1.18
C ALA A 169 26.00 8.89 -2.56
N ALA A 170 27.10 9.14 -3.28
CA ALA A 170 27.04 9.57 -4.67
C ALA A 170 26.33 8.51 -5.54
N CYS A 171 25.60 8.95 -6.56
CA CYS A 171 25.01 8.02 -7.53
C CYS A 171 26.14 7.28 -8.28
N PRO A 172 25.96 5.97 -8.55
CA PRO A 172 26.93 5.17 -9.28
C PRO A 172 27.07 5.59 -10.75
#